data_AF-A0A6I2SSD3-F1
#
_entry.id   AF-A0A6I2SSD3-F1
#
_cell.length_a   1.000
_cell.length_b   1.000
_cell.length_c   1.000
_cell.angle_alpha   90.00
_cell.angle_beta   90.00
_cell.angle_gamma   90.00
#
_symmetry.space_group_name_H-M   'P 1'
#
loop_
_entity.id
_entity.type
_entity.pdbx_description
1 polymer ?
#
loop_
_entity_poly.entity_id
_entity_poly.type
_entity_poly.pdbx_seq_one_letter_code
_entity_poly.pdbx_strand_id
1 'polypeptide(L)'
;MNTDIIDEAIDKYVHERLEKGKLPARERFLAYAYLKHGGDELAEFMKKVKGLSRYYIDFLRVMENPFKGPEFAWLASMLTMGIFSCYLMSVSDFRLLGIMIFAGTLVHACALISNVAKKWLDIGVMIAIYREIVELVENEFEVTA
;
A
#
# COMPACT_ATOMS: atom_id res chain seq x y z
N MET A 1 -11.73 -2.52 -25.22
CA MET A 1 -11.44 -1.47 -24.23
C MET A 1 -10.03 -1.66 -23.67
N ASN A 2 -9.18 -0.64 -23.78
CA ASN A 2 -7.78 -0.67 -23.32
C ASN A 2 -7.71 -0.64 -21.78
N THR A 3 -6.89 -1.50 -21.18
CA THR A 3 -6.65 -1.55 -19.73
C THR A 3 -6.11 -0.24 -19.17
N ASP A 4 -5.34 0.51 -19.97
CA ASP A 4 -4.76 1.80 -19.56
C ASP A 4 -5.83 2.83 -19.16
N ILE A 5 -7.00 2.80 -19.82
CA ILE A 5 -8.12 3.72 -19.52
C ILE A 5 -8.75 3.39 -18.16
N ILE A 6 -8.74 2.11 -17.80
CA ILE A 6 -9.30 1.59 -16.55
C ILE A 6 -8.36 1.93 -15.40
N ASP A 7 -7.05 1.69 -15.59
CA ASP A 7 -6.02 2.09 -14.64
C ASP A 7 -6.03 3.61 -14.43
N GLU A 8 -6.11 4.41 -15.51
CA GLU A 8 -6.21 5.87 -15.39
C GLU A 8 -7.45 6.31 -14.60
N ALA A 9 -8.60 5.65 -14.79
CA ALA A 9 -9.82 5.98 -14.07
C ALA A 9 -9.71 5.64 -12.57
N ILE A 10 -9.11 4.49 -12.25
CA ILE A 10 -8.84 4.06 -10.88
C ILE A 10 -7.85 5.02 -10.22
N ASP A 11 -6.75 5.36 -10.90
CA ASP A 11 -5.72 6.26 -10.38
C ASP A 11 -6.28 7.66 -10.10
N LYS A 12 -7.10 8.20 -11.01
CA LYS A 12 -7.84 9.46 -10.78
C LYS A 12 -8.77 9.39 -9.58
N TYR A 13 -9.49 8.27 -9.39
CA TYR A 13 -10.33 8.10 -8.20
C TYR A 13 -9.48 8.10 -6.93
N VAL A 14 -8.40 7.33 -6.90
CA VAL A 14 -7.49 7.22 -5.74
C VAL A 14 -6.91 8.60 -5.39
N HIS A 15 -6.41 9.32 -6.38
CA HIS A 15 -5.83 10.64 -6.17
C HIS A 15 -6.86 11.63 -5.62
N GLU A 16 -8.05 11.72 -6.24
CA GLU A 16 -9.13 12.58 -5.76
C GLU A 16 -9.59 12.18 -4.35
N ARG A 17 -9.60 10.88 -4.05
CA ARG A 17 -10.01 10.32 -2.75
C ARG A 17 -9.04 10.70 -1.62
N LEU A 18 -7.75 10.79 -1.93
CA LEU A 18 -6.70 11.19 -1.00
C LEU A 18 -6.70 12.71 -0.78
N GLU A 19 -6.98 13.50 -1.80
CA GLU A 19 -6.95 14.97 -1.71
C GLU A 19 -8.26 15.58 -1.19
N LYS A 20 -9.41 15.11 -1.69
CA LYS A 20 -10.72 15.75 -1.51
C LYS A 20 -11.74 14.88 -0.78
N GLY A 21 -11.39 13.64 -0.48
CA GLY A 21 -12.24 12.72 0.28
C GLY A 21 -13.22 11.91 -0.58
N LYS A 22 -14.09 11.15 0.09
CA LYS A 22 -14.89 10.08 -0.52
C LYS A 22 -15.97 10.59 -1.49
N LEU A 23 -16.79 11.54 -1.09
CA LEU A 23 -17.93 11.98 -1.88
C LEU A 23 -17.51 12.61 -3.23
N PRO A 24 -16.56 13.58 -3.27
CA PRO A 24 -16.14 14.17 -4.53
C PRO A 24 -15.50 13.15 -5.49
N ALA A 25 -14.71 12.21 -4.96
CA ALA A 25 -14.10 11.15 -5.76
C ALA A 25 -15.13 10.23 -6.41
N ARG A 26 -16.17 9.83 -5.66
CA ARG A 26 -17.29 9.01 -6.18
C ARG A 26 -18.04 9.72 -7.29
N GLU A 27 -18.49 10.95 -7.04
CA GLU A 27 -19.24 11.73 -8.03
C GLU A 27 -18.45 11.92 -9.32
N ARG A 28 -17.15 12.26 -9.21
CA ARG A 28 -16.28 12.48 -10.35
C ARG A 28 -16.01 11.21 -11.14
N PHE A 29 -15.84 10.07 -10.46
CA PHE A 29 -15.66 8.77 -11.12
C PHE A 29 -16.92 8.33 -11.86
N LEU A 30 -18.10 8.45 -11.24
CA LEU A 30 -19.36 8.11 -11.89
C LEU A 30 -19.63 9.05 -13.08
N ALA A 31 -19.45 10.36 -12.92
CA ALA A 31 -19.61 11.31 -14.02
C ALA A 31 -18.67 10.97 -15.19
N TYR A 32 -17.41 10.63 -14.92
CA TYR A 32 -16.48 10.17 -15.94
C TYR A 32 -16.96 8.89 -16.64
N ALA A 33 -17.40 7.89 -15.88
CA ALA A 33 -17.86 6.62 -16.42
C ALA A 33 -19.08 6.81 -17.33
N TYR A 34 -20.11 7.53 -16.87
CA TYR A 34 -21.34 7.79 -17.62
C TYR A 34 -21.13 8.69 -18.85
N LEU A 35 -20.19 9.64 -18.80
CA LEU A 35 -19.88 10.51 -19.93
C LEU A 35 -19.08 9.80 -21.02
N LYS A 36 -18.20 8.87 -20.62
CA LYS A 36 -17.26 8.21 -21.54
C LYS A 36 -17.78 6.87 -22.08
N HIS A 37 -18.69 6.22 -21.37
CA HIS A 37 -19.23 4.91 -21.72
C HIS A 37 -20.75 4.93 -21.66
N GLY A 38 -21.42 4.56 -22.76
CA GLY A 38 -22.87 4.50 -22.86
C GLY A 38 -23.39 3.06 -22.93
N GLY A 39 -24.55 2.79 -22.31
CA GLY A 39 -25.24 1.51 -22.41
C GLY A 39 -24.39 0.32 -21.94
N ASP A 40 -24.31 -0.74 -22.76
CA ASP A 40 -23.59 -1.98 -22.43
C ASP A 40 -22.08 -1.79 -22.19
N GLU A 41 -21.47 -0.75 -22.79
CA GLU A 41 -20.06 -0.44 -22.56
C GLU A 41 -19.78 0.04 -21.13
N LEU A 42 -20.76 0.68 -20.48
CA LEU A 42 -20.65 1.09 -19.09
C LEU A 42 -20.60 -0.14 -18.17
N ALA A 43 -21.47 -1.11 -18.41
CA ALA A 43 -21.49 -2.36 -17.66
C ALA A 43 -20.17 -3.13 -17.82
N GLU A 44 -19.63 -3.20 -19.04
CA GLU A 44 -18.33 -3.82 -19.29
C GLU A 44 -17.19 -3.06 -18.59
N PHE A 45 -17.22 -1.72 -18.63
CA PHE A 45 -16.26 -0.86 -17.95
C PHE A 45 -16.27 -1.08 -16.44
N MET A 46 -17.44 -0.98 -15.81
CA MET A 46 -17.61 -1.18 -14.38
C MET A 46 -17.16 -2.58 -13.95
N LYS A 47 -17.52 -3.62 -14.71
CA LYS A 47 -17.08 -5.00 -14.45
C LYS A 47 -15.55 -5.13 -14.44
N LYS A 48 -14.87 -4.47 -15.38
CA LYS A 48 -13.39 -4.49 -15.46
C LYS A 48 -12.74 -3.66 -14.36
N VAL A 49 -13.27 -2.48 -14.02
CA VAL A 49 -12.81 -1.69 -12.86
C VAL A 49 -12.87 -2.51 -11.58
N LYS A 50 -13.99 -3.21 -11.35
CA LYS A 50 -14.16 -4.13 -10.21
C LYS A 50 -13.13 -5.25 -10.21
N GLY A 51 -12.91 -5.89 -11.36
CA GLY A 51 -11.91 -6.95 -11.51
C GLY A 51 -10.50 -6.46 -11.16
N LEU A 52 -10.11 -5.30 -11.67
CA LEU A 52 -8.79 -4.73 -11.47
C LEU A 52 -8.58 -4.21 -10.03
N SER A 53 -9.61 -3.61 -9.44
CA SER A 53 -9.58 -3.18 -8.04
C SER A 53 -9.47 -4.39 -7.09
N ARG A 54 -10.16 -5.50 -7.37
CA ARG A 54 -10.00 -6.76 -6.62
C ARG A 54 -8.60 -7.34 -6.76
N TYR A 55 -8.05 -7.33 -7.98
CA TYR A 55 -6.67 -7.73 -8.22
C TYR A 55 -5.68 -6.91 -7.37
N TYR A 56 -5.83 -5.58 -7.34
CA TYR A 56 -4.97 -4.72 -6.51
C TYR A 56 -5.15 -4.98 -5.01
N ILE A 57 -6.37 -5.27 -4.54
CA ILE A 57 -6.60 -5.68 -3.14
C ILE A 57 -5.83 -6.95 -2.82
N ASP A 58 -5.93 -7.98 -3.67
CA ASP A 58 -5.28 -9.27 -3.41
C ASP A 58 -3.76 -9.14 -3.48
N PHE A 59 -3.24 -8.37 -4.43
CA PHE A 59 -1.82 -8.01 -4.49
C PHE A 59 -1.35 -7.29 -3.22
N LEU A 60 -2.08 -6.27 -2.77
CA LEU A 60 -1.72 -5.51 -1.57
C LEU A 60 -1.81 -6.35 -0.30
N ARG A 61 -2.75 -7.30 -0.21
CA ARG A 61 -2.81 -8.27 0.91
C ARG A 61 -1.58 -9.17 0.99
N VAL A 62 -1.00 -9.54 -0.16
CA VAL A 62 0.27 -10.28 -0.16
C VAL A 62 1.40 -9.40 0.39
N MET A 63 1.40 -8.11 0.04
CA MET A 63 2.38 -7.11 0.48
C MET A 63 2.16 -6.63 1.92
N GLU A 64 0.97 -6.86 2.49
CA GLU A 64 0.63 -6.47 3.86
C GLU A 64 1.52 -7.17 4.90
N ASN A 65 2.05 -8.35 4.59
CA ASN A 65 2.92 -9.07 5.51
C ASN A 65 4.33 -8.45 5.58
N PRO A 66 4.70 -7.78 6.69
CA PRO A 66 5.99 -7.09 6.80
C PRO A 66 7.18 -8.06 6.84
N PHE A 67 6.93 -9.36 7.07
CA PHE A 67 7.97 -10.40 7.14
C PHE A 67 8.33 -10.99 5.77
N LYS A 68 7.55 -10.70 4.71
CA LYS A 68 7.82 -11.21 3.36
C LYS A 68 8.66 -10.27 2.51
N GLY A 69 8.95 -9.07 3.01
CA GLY A 69 9.73 -8.05 2.31
C GLY A 69 11.22 -8.05 2.64
N PRO A 70 12.03 -7.28 1.88
CA PRO A 70 13.44 -7.06 2.17
C PRO A 70 13.70 -6.44 3.56
N GLU A 71 12.69 -5.80 4.15
CA GLU A 71 12.74 -5.22 5.49
C GLU A 71 13.04 -6.27 6.57
N PHE A 72 12.58 -7.51 6.39
CA PHE A 72 12.89 -8.60 7.32
C PHE A 72 14.36 -9.00 7.27
N ALA A 73 14.95 -9.09 6.08
CA ALA A 73 16.38 -9.37 5.91
C ALA A 73 17.23 -8.26 6.54
N TRP A 74 16.79 -7.01 6.41
CA TRP A 74 17.44 -5.87 7.06
C TRP A 74 17.33 -5.93 8.60
N LEU A 75 16.17 -6.30 9.14
CA LEU A 75 15.98 -6.50 10.57
C LEU A 75 16.89 -7.61 11.12
N ALA A 76 16.99 -8.74 10.42
CA ALA A 76 17.89 -9.83 10.78
C ALA A 76 19.36 -9.37 10.80
N SER A 77 19.76 -8.56 9.80
CA SER A 77 21.10 -7.98 9.74
C SER A 77 21.37 -7.06 10.94
N MET A 78 20.43 -6.19 11.31
CA MET A 78 20.53 -5.34 12.50
C MET A 78 20.64 -6.15 13.79
N LEU A 79 19.89 -7.26 13.91
CA LEU A 79 20.00 -8.15 15.06
C LEU A 79 21.41 -8.76 15.18
N THR A 80 21.97 -9.24 14.06
CA THR A 80 23.33 -9.81 14.05
C THR A 80 24.39 -8.76 14.41
N MET A 81 24.28 -7.54 13.88
CA MET A 81 25.18 -6.43 14.23
C MET A 81 25.05 -6.00 15.69
N GLY A 82 23.82 -6.02 16.23
CA GLY A 82 23.57 -5.77 17.64
C GLY A 82 24.28 -6.77 18.54
N ILE A 83 24.13 -8.07 18.26
CA ILE A 83 24.83 -9.14 19.01
C ILE A 83 26.35 -8.97 18.92
N PHE A 84 26.87 -8.72 17.72
CA PHE A 84 28.30 -8.53 17.51
C PHE A 84 28.84 -7.30 18.25
N SER A 85 28.08 -6.20 18.27
CA SER A 85 28.47 -5.00 19.02
C SER A 85 28.51 -5.24 20.54
N CYS A 86 27.56 -6.00 21.10
CA CYS A 86 27.59 -6.42 22.50
C CYS A 86 28.83 -7.26 22.81
N TYR A 87 29.22 -8.16 21.90
CA TYR A 87 30.46 -8.92 22.03
C TYR A 87 31.69 -7.98 22.03
N LEU A 88 31.78 -7.03 21.10
CA LEU A 88 32.87 -6.06 21.06
C LEU A 88 32.97 -5.19 22.32
N MET A 89 31.83 -4.87 22.95
CA MET A 89 31.81 -4.13 24.23
C MET A 89 32.47 -4.89 25.38
N SER A 90 32.50 -6.23 25.31
CA SER A 90 33.16 -7.07 26.32
C SER A 90 34.69 -7.08 26.20
N VAL A 91 35.23 -6.70 25.03
CA VAL A 91 36.68 -6.65 24.76
C VAL A 91 37.19 -5.23 25.01
N SER A 92 38.16 -5.05 25.91
CA SER A 92 38.67 -3.72 26.33
C SER A 92 39.07 -2.84 25.15
N ASP A 93 39.79 -3.43 24.19
CA ASP A 93 40.43 -2.71 23.09
C ASP A 93 39.41 -2.24 22.05
N PHE A 94 38.24 -2.87 21.99
CA PHE A 94 37.17 -2.57 21.03
C PHE A 94 35.92 -1.99 21.68
N ARG A 95 35.94 -1.68 22.98
CA ARG A 95 34.75 -1.25 23.72
C ARG A 95 34.08 -0.02 23.11
N LEU A 96 34.85 0.99 22.74
CA LEU A 96 34.32 2.22 22.13
C LEU A 96 33.68 1.94 20.76
N LEU A 97 34.32 1.08 19.96
CA LEU A 97 33.79 0.64 18.66
C LEU A 97 32.45 -0.10 18.85
N GLY A 98 32.38 -1.01 19.82
CA GLY A 98 31.16 -1.73 20.17
C GLY A 98 30.02 -0.78 20.55
N ILE A 99 30.27 0.24 21.39
CA ILE A 99 29.28 1.25 21.77
C ILE A 99 28.76 2.02 20.54
N MET A 100 29.67 2.46 19.64
CA MET A 100 29.29 3.20 18.45
C MET A 100 28.44 2.37 17.48
N ILE A 101 28.82 1.11 17.24
CA ILE A 101 28.06 0.19 16.38
C ILE A 101 26.69 -0.09 16.99
N PHE A 102 26.61 -0.32 18.30
CA PHE A 102 25.35 -0.58 18.99
C PHE A 102 24.39 0.61 18.89
N ALA A 103 24.90 1.83 19.15
CA ALA A 103 24.10 3.05 19.02
C ALA A 103 23.58 3.25 17.59
N GLY A 104 24.44 3.06 16.57
CA GLY A 104 24.02 3.13 15.17
C GLY A 104 22.98 2.07 14.82
N THR A 105 23.16 0.84 15.31
CA THR A 105 22.22 -0.28 15.11
C THR A 105 20.84 0.04 15.69
N LEU A 106 20.78 0.62 16.89
CA LEU A 106 19.51 1.05 17.50
C LEU A 106 18.80 2.12 16.67
N VAL A 107 19.52 3.14 16.22
CA VAL A 107 18.93 4.21 15.39
C VAL A 107 18.36 3.63 14.09
N HIS A 108 19.12 2.78 13.41
CA HIS A 108 18.66 2.15 12.16
C HIS A 108 17.50 1.16 12.38
N ALA A 109 17.51 0.41 13.48
CA ALA A 109 16.41 -0.49 13.83
C ALA A 109 15.12 0.29 14.11
N CYS A 110 15.20 1.39 14.87
CA CYS A 110 14.05 2.27 15.11
C CYS A 110 13.51 2.86 13.80
N ALA A 111 14.39 3.38 12.93
CA ALA A 111 13.98 3.92 11.64
C ALA A 111 13.32 2.86 10.75
N LEU A 112 13.83 1.63 10.75
CA LEU A 112 13.23 0.51 10.01
C LEU A 112 11.81 0.21 10.51
N ILE A 113 11.62 0.11 11.83
CA ILE A 113 10.31 -0.17 12.43
C ILE A 113 9.32 0.93 12.07
N SER A 114 9.71 2.20 12.18
CA SER A 114 8.86 3.33 11.79
C SER A 114 8.46 3.28 10.32
N ASN A 115 9.40 2.96 9.43
CA ASN A 115 9.14 2.83 7.99
C ASN A 115 8.19 1.66 7.67
N VAL A 116 8.39 0.51 8.31
CA VAL A 116 7.52 -0.66 8.14
C VAL A 116 6.11 -0.34 8.64
N ALA A 117 5.98 0.28 9.81
CA ALA A 117 4.68 0.68 10.36
C ALA A 117 3.94 1.66 9.44
N LYS A 118 4.64 2.66 8.89
CA LYS A 118 4.07 3.61 7.94
C LYS A 118 3.62 2.91 6.65
N LYS A 119 4.47 2.06 6.07
CA LYS A 119 4.14 1.29 4.85
C LYS A 119 2.94 0.39 5.07
N TRP A 120 2.83 -0.24 6.24
CA TRP A 120 1.69 -1.09 6.59
C TRP A 120 0.39 -0.28 6.67
N LEU A 121 0.43 0.90 7.29
CA LEU A 121 -0.70 1.83 7.31
C LEU A 121 -1.11 2.24 5.89
N ASP A 122 -0.14 2.63 5.05
CA ASP A 122 -0.37 3.07 3.68
C ASP A 122 -1.02 1.95 2.84
N ILE A 123 -0.55 0.70 2.98
CA ILE A 123 -1.16 -0.48 2.34
C ILE A 123 -2.62 -0.66 2.82
N GLY A 124 -2.88 -0.54 4.12
CA GLY A 124 -4.22 -0.66 4.68
C GLY A 124 -5.19 0.40 4.13
N VAL A 125 -4.72 1.66 4.02
CA VAL A 125 -5.49 2.76 3.42
C VAL A 125 -5.78 2.46 1.95
N MET A 126 -4.80 2.01 1.18
CA MET A 126 -4.99 1.68 -0.23
C MET A 126 -5.98 0.53 -0.43
N ILE A 127 -5.90 -0.54 0.37
CA ILE A 127 -6.88 -1.63 0.37
C ILE A 127 -8.29 -1.09 0.63
N ALA A 128 -8.45 -0.18 1.59
CA ALA A 128 -9.75 0.43 1.88
C ALA A 128 -10.28 1.23 0.69
N ILE A 129 -9.44 2.03 0.03
CA ILE A 129 -9.83 2.80 -1.17
C ILE A 129 -10.26 1.87 -2.31
N TYR A 130 -9.51 0.80 -2.60
CA TYR A 130 -9.92 -0.15 -3.64
C TYR A 130 -11.22 -0.88 -3.29
N ARG A 131 -11.48 -1.18 -2.01
CA ARG A 131 -12.77 -1.73 -1.58
C ARG A 131 -13.91 -0.75 -1.81
N GLU A 132 -13.70 0.54 -1.54
CA GLU A 132 -14.70 1.57 -1.84
C GLU A 132 -15.05 1.61 -3.34
N ILE A 133 -14.07 1.41 -4.24
CA ILE A 133 -14.32 1.34 -5.69
C ILE A 133 -15.16 0.10 -6.03
N VAL A 134 -14.84 -1.06 -5.44
CA VAL A 134 -15.62 -2.30 -5.64
C VAL A 134 -17.06 -2.12 -5.17
N GLU A 135 -17.26 -1.54 -3.99
CA GLU A 135 -18.59 -1.23 -3.44
C GLU A 135 -19.34 -0.23 -4.32
N LEU A 136 -18.66 0.80 -4.84
CA LEU A 136 -19.25 1.76 -5.76
C LEU A 136 -19.81 1.07 -6.99
N VAL A 137 -19.01 0.20 -7.61
CA VAL A 137 -19.42 -0.56 -8.79
C VAL A 137 -20.58 -1.51 -8.47
N GLU A 138 -20.54 -2.20 -7.33
CA GLU A 138 -21.60 -3.12 -6.91
C GLU A 138 -22.94 -2.42 -6.72
N ASN A 139 -22.95 -1.26 -6.06
CA ASN A 139 -24.17 -0.47 -5.87
C ASN A 139 -24.78 0.03 -7.18
N GLU A 140 -23.96 0.42 -8.17
CA GLU A 140 -24.48 0.85 -9.48
C GLU A 140 -25.18 -0.30 -10.22
N PHE A 141 -24.66 -1.52 -10.11
CA PHE A 141 -25.30 -2.71 -10.70
C PHE A 141 -26.60 -3.11 -10.00
N GLU A 142 -26.74 -2.85 -8.69
CA GLU A 142 -28.00 -3.11 -7.97
C GLU A 142 -29.09 -2.07 -8.30
N VAL A 143 -28.71 -0.84 -8.65
CA VAL A 143 -29.65 0.24 -9.01
C VAL A 143 -30.14 0.13 -10.46
N THR A 144 -29.39 -0.53 -11.35
CA THR A 144 -29.71 -0.67 -12.79
C THR A 144 -30.30 -2.03 -13.18
N ALA A 145 -30.45 -2.97 -12.24
CA ALA A 145 -31.12 -4.26 -12.41
C ALA A 145 -32.61 -4.19 -12.07
#